data_AF-A0A3Q2QFN3-F1
#
_entry.id   AF-A0A3Q2QFN3-F1
#
_cell.length_a   1.000
_cell.length_b   1.000
_cell.length_c   1.000
_cell.angle_alpha   90.00
_cell.angle_beta   90.00
_cell.angle_gamma   90.00
#
_symmetry.space_group_name_H-M   'P 1'
#
loop_
_entity.id
_entity.type
_entity.pdbx_description
1 polymer ?
#
loop_
_entity_poly.entity_id
_entity_poly.type
_entity_poly.pdbx_seq_one_letter_code
_entity_poly.pdbx_strand_id
1 'polypeptide(L)'
;MQLNKQGGKVKTWKKRWFLFDTDHKRLAYYTDCDERKLKGVMYFQAIEEVYYDHLRTAASSPRPNLTFCVKTYDRLFYMAASNAMSMRIWMDVIVTATDEHSRY
;
A
#
# COMPACT_ATOMS: atom_id res chain seq x y z
N MET A 1 4.90 -4.22 8.79
CA MET A 1 3.89 -5.29 8.52
C MET A 1 3.92 -5.68 7.04
N GLN A 2 3.56 -6.93 6.68
CA GLN A 2 3.69 -7.44 5.31
C GLN A 2 2.42 -7.24 4.46
N LEU A 3 2.60 -6.87 3.18
CA LEU A 3 1.56 -6.88 2.14
C LEU A 3 2.10 -7.51 0.86
N ASN A 4 1.23 -8.09 0.04
CA ASN A 4 1.57 -8.39 -1.35
C ASN A 4 1.36 -7.14 -2.20
N LYS A 5 2.37 -6.73 -2.96
CA LYS A 5 2.31 -5.56 -3.82
C LYS A 5 2.44 -5.97 -5.28
N GLN A 6 1.59 -5.43 -6.14
CA GLN A 6 1.76 -5.58 -7.59
C GLN A 6 2.92 -4.70 -8.10
N GLY A 7 3.76 -5.26 -8.97
CA GLY A 7 4.80 -4.52 -9.67
C GLY A 7 4.23 -3.48 -10.64
N GLY A 8 5.00 -2.41 -10.89
CA GLY A 8 4.56 -1.30 -11.77
C GLY A 8 4.61 -1.69 -13.25
N LYS A 9 5.82 -2.01 -13.72
CA LYS A 9 6.11 -2.42 -15.10
C LYS A 9 5.70 -3.87 -15.36
N VAL A 10 6.15 -4.78 -14.49
CA VAL A 10 5.76 -6.19 -14.54
C VAL A 10 4.69 -6.41 -13.47
N LYS A 11 3.49 -6.82 -13.89
CA LYS A 11 2.32 -6.97 -13.01
C LYS A 11 2.37 -8.23 -12.11
N THR A 12 3.56 -8.63 -11.68
CA THR A 12 3.76 -9.71 -10.71
C THR A 12 3.49 -9.23 -9.29
N TRP A 13 2.92 -10.10 -8.47
CA TRP A 13 2.71 -9.85 -7.04
C TRP A 13 3.92 -10.32 -6.24
N LYS A 14 4.41 -9.46 -5.34
CA LYS A 14 5.51 -9.82 -4.45
C LYS A 14 5.21 -9.36 -3.03
N LYS A 15 5.52 -10.22 -2.06
CA LYS A 15 5.51 -9.87 -0.64
C LYS A 15 6.52 -8.75 -0.39
N ARG A 16 6.11 -7.71 0.33
CA ARG A 16 6.95 -6.59 0.74
C ARG A 16 6.66 -6.24 2.18
N TRP A 17 7.71 -5.88 2.89
CA TRP A 17 7.59 -5.34 4.24
C TRP A 17 7.34 -3.85 4.13
N PHE A 18 6.23 -3.39 4.70
CA PHE A 18 5.89 -1.98 4.74
C PHE A 18 6.12 -1.44 6.16
N LEU A 19 6.75 -0.28 6.20
CA LEU A 19 7.02 0.51 7.40
C LEU A 19 6.25 1.83 7.28
N PHE A 20 5.47 2.11 8.30
CA PHE A 20 4.79 3.39 8.47
C PHE A 20 5.74 4.33 9.23
N ASP A 21 6.18 5.38 8.56
CA ASP A 21 7.18 6.32 9.03
C ASP A 21 6.49 7.67 9.26
N THR A 22 6.11 7.91 10.52
CA THR A 22 5.41 9.12 10.97
C THR A 22 6.31 10.35 10.90
N ASP A 23 7.59 10.20 11.23
CA ASP A 23 8.56 11.30 11.25
C ASP A 23 8.75 11.87 9.85
N HIS A 24 8.90 11.00 8.84
CA HIS A 24 9.08 11.41 7.45
C HIS A 24 7.79 11.40 6.62
N LYS A 25 6.63 11.20 7.27
CA LYS A 25 5.30 11.27 6.64
C LYS A 25 5.18 10.41 5.38
N ARG A 26 5.64 9.16 5.46
CA ARG A 26 5.69 8.25 4.31
C ARG A 26 5.44 6.80 4.69
N LEU A 27 4.98 6.04 3.71
CA LEU A 27 5.00 4.58 3.73
C LEU A 27 6.19 4.07 2.92
N ALA A 28 7.21 3.56 3.62
CA ALA A 28 8.37 2.93 3.00
C ALA A 28 8.14 1.43 2.84
N TYR A 29 8.68 0.82 1.77
CA TYR A 29 8.62 -0.63 1.61
C TYR A 29 9.93 -1.26 1.18
N TYR A 30 10.20 -2.42 1.77
CA TYR A 30 11.46 -3.16 1.70
C TYR A 30 11.23 -4.55 1.11
N THR A 31 12.33 -5.23 0.80
CA THR A 31 12.29 -6.62 0.30
C THR A 31 11.71 -7.58 1.35
N ASP A 32 12.14 -7.41 2.59
CA ASP A 32 11.88 -8.28 3.75
C ASP A 32 11.90 -7.44 5.05
N CYS A 33 11.67 -8.09 6.18
CA CYS A 33 11.60 -7.46 7.51
C CYS A 33 12.95 -6.97 8.04
N ASP A 34 14.08 -7.34 7.43
CA ASP A 34 15.40 -6.90 7.90
C ASP A 34 15.71 -5.46 7.44
N GLU A 35 14.80 -4.84 6.66
CA GLU A 35 14.86 -3.45 6.19
C GLU A 35 16.12 -3.10 5.39
N ARG A 36 16.90 -4.11 4.99
CA ARG A 36 18.21 -3.94 4.33
C ARG A 36 18.14 -3.29 2.95
N LYS A 37 17.00 -3.42 2.26
CA LYS A 37 16.85 -2.97 0.87
C LYS A 37 15.52 -2.27 0.63
N LEU A 38 15.55 -0.94 0.71
CA LEU A 38 14.46 -0.07 0.33
C LEU A 38 14.11 -0.28 -1.15
N LYS A 39 12.82 -0.43 -1.43
CA LYS A 39 12.28 -0.62 -2.80
C LYS A 39 11.48 0.57 -3.29
N GLY A 40 10.94 1.36 -2.38
CA GLY A 40 10.28 2.61 -2.70
C GLY A 40 9.59 3.19 -1.48
N VAL A 41 9.07 4.39 -1.70
CA VAL A 41 8.33 5.18 -0.71
C VAL A 41 7.04 5.68 -1.35
N MET A 42 6.02 5.89 -0.53
CA MET A 42 4.80 6.61 -0.87
C MET A 42 4.62 7.71 0.15
N TYR A 43 4.69 8.96 -0.28
CA TYR A 43 4.46 10.10 0.60
C TYR A 43 2.96 10.27 0.82
N PHE A 44 2.54 10.49 2.06
CA PHE A 44 1.11 10.62 2.36
C PHE A 44 0.48 11.82 1.67
N GLN A 45 1.20 12.93 1.56
CA GLN A 45 0.79 14.10 0.75
C GLN A 45 0.49 13.73 -0.71
N ALA A 46 1.16 12.71 -1.26
CA ALA A 46 0.96 12.31 -2.64
C ALA A 46 -0.28 11.43 -2.85
N ILE A 47 -0.90 10.94 -1.77
CA ILE A 47 -2.04 10.04 -1.81
C ILE A 47 -3.31 10.85 -2.04
N GLU A 48 -4.00 10.56 -3.14
CA GLU A 48 -5.29 11.17 -3.46
C GLU A 48 -6.44 10.37 -2.86
N GLU A 49 -6.33 9.03 -2.90
CA GLU A 49 -7.45 8.16 -2.57
C GLU A 49 -6.98 6.76 -2.17
N VAL A 50 -7.70 6.15 -1.22
CA VAL A 50 -7.53 4.74 -0.84
C VAL A 50 -8.88 4.04 -0.91
N TYR A 51 -8.97 2.97 -1.71
CA TYR A 51 -10.26 2.29 -1.95
C TYR A 51 -10.10 0.79 -2.16
N TYR A 52 -11.19 0.04 -1.99
CA TYR A 52 -11.25 -1.40 -2.25
C TYR A 52 -11.10 -1.67 -3.75
N ASP A 53 -10.31 -2.67 -4.14
CA ASP A 53 -10.35 -3.11 -5.53
C ASP A 53 -11.69 -3.83 -5.77
N HIS A 54 -12.58 -3.21 -6.52
CA HIS A 54 -13.88 -3.78 -6.92
C HIS A 54 -13.71 -4.91 -7.95
N LEU A 55 -12.88 -5.90 -7.62
CA LEU A 55 -12.57 -7.08 -8.42
C LEU A 55 -11.92 -6.81 -9.78
N ARG A 56 -11.47 -5.59 -10.07
CA ARG A 56 -10.83 -5.26 -11.36
C ARG A 56 -9.48 -5.96 -11.54
N THR A 57 -8.77 -6.22 -10.45
CA THR A 57 -7.53 -7.01 -10.45
C THR A 57 -7.72 -8.44 -9.92
N ALA A 58 -8.97 -8.91 -9.78
CA ALA A 58 -9.28 -10.23 -9.21
C ALA A 58 -8.62 -11.40 -9.94
N ALA A 59 -8.44 -11.31 -11.26
CA ALA A 59 -7.80 -12.37 -12.03
C ALA A 59 -6.27 -12.47 -11.80
N SER A 60 -5.64 -11.38 -11.35
CA SER A 60 -4.19 -11.29 -11.16
C SER A 60 -3.79 -11.36 -9.69
N SER A 61 -4.64 -10.84 -8.80
CA SER A 61 -4.36 -10.78 -7.38
C SER A 61 -4.36 -12.18 -6.75
N PRO A 62 -3.38 -12.51 -5.89
CA PRO A 62 -3.41 -13.75 -5.13
C PRO A 62 -4.61 -13.80 -4.17
N ARG A 63 -5.22 -12.65 -3.84
CA ARG A 63 -6.32 -12.53 -2.86
C ARG A 63 -7.28 -11.40 -3.27
N PRO A 64 -8.16 -11.64 -4.25
CA PRO A 64 -9.04 -10.61 -4.81
C PRO A 64 -9.84 -9.85 -3.76
N ASN A 65 -10.49 -10.58 -2.84
CA ASN A 65 -11.34 -10.00 -1.79
C ASN A 65 -10.57 -9.25 -0.69
N LEU A 66 -9.24 -9.33 -0.70
CA LEU A 66 -8.35 -8.67 0.26
C LEU A 66 -7.42 -7.67 -0.43
N THR A 67 -7.81 -7.19 -1.61
CA THR A 67 -7.04 -6.24 -2.42
C THR A 67 -7.61 -4.83 -2.30
N PHE A 68 -6.73 -3.86 -2.04
CA PHE A 68 -7.04 -2.44 -2.04
C PHE A 68 -6.05 -1.67 -2.91
N CYS A 69 -6.48 -0.47 -3.28
CA CYS A 69 -5.77 0.45 -4.13
C CYS A 69 -5.38 1.69 -3.32
N VAL A 70 -4.15 2.15 -3.53
CA VAL A 70 -3.68 3.46 -3.07
C VAL A 70 -3.32 4.25 -4.32
N LYS A 71 -4.09 5.30 -4.60
CA LYS A 71 -3.92 6.18 -5.74
C LYS A 71 -3.07 7.36 -5.30
N THR A 72 -1.92 7.55 -5.95
CA THR A 72 -1.12 8.77 -5.83
C THR A 72 -1.15 9.56 -7.12
N TYR A 73 -0.66 10.81 -7.09
CA TYR A 73 -0.54 11.67 -8.27
C TYR A 73 0.23 11.03 -9.43
N ASP A 74 1.27 10.25 -9.11
CA ASP A 74 2.16 9.63 -10.10
C ASP A 74 1.79 8.18 -10.42
N ARG A 75 1.09 7.49 -9.50
CA ARG A 75 1.01 6.03 -9.56
C ARG A 75 -0.17 5.43 -8.81
N LEU A 76 -0.75 4.39 -9.41
CA LEU A 76 -1.68 3.49 -8.73
C LEU A 76 -0.95 2.28 -8.15
N PHE A 77 -1.10 2.09 -6.84
CA PHE A 77 -0.55 0.96 -6.10
C PHE A 77 -1.64 -0.06 -5.76
N TYR A 78 -1.44 -1.30 -6.19
CA TYR A 78 -2.28 -2.42 -5.81
C TYR A 78 -1.62 -3.23 -4.69
N MET A 79 -2.35 -3.42 -3.61
CA MET A 79 -1.89 -4.09 -2.40
C MET A 79 -2.90 -5.14 -1.97
N ALA A 80 -2.42 -6.33 -1.60
CA ALA A 80 -3.24 -7.42 -1.11
C ALA A 80 -2.78 -7.86 0.29
N ALA A 81 -3.71 -7.82 1.23
CA ALA A 81 -3.48 -8.15 2.62
C ALA A 81 -3.57 -9.67 2.89
N SER A 82 -3.03 -10.09 4.03
CA SER A 82 -3.10 -11.47 4.49
C SER A 82 -4.45 -11.86 5.10
N ASN A 83 -5.26 -10.90 5.54
CA ASN A 83 -6.61 -11.13 6.06
C ASN A 83 -7.38 -9.80 6.09
N ALA A 84 -8.68 -9.86 6.37
CA ALA A 84 -9.57 -8.70 6.39
C ALA A 84 -9.18 -7.67 7.47
N MET A 85 -8.74 -8.13 8.64
CA MET A 85 -8.27 -7.23 9.71
C MET A 85 -7.04 -6.45 9.30
N SER A 86 -6.03 -7.12 8.75
CA SER A 86 -4.82 -6.47 8.24
C SER A 86 -5.13 -5.48 7.12
N MET A 87 -6.08 -5.80 6.23
CA MET A 87 -6.55 -4.87 5.20
C MET A 87 -7.15 -3.62 5.81
N ARG A 88 -8.10 -3.79 6.75
CA ARG A 88 -8.76 -2.69 7.44
C ARG A 88 -7.76 -1.80 8.16
N ILE A 89 -6.83 -2.39 8.92
CA ILE A 89 -5.78 -1.65 9.64
C ILE A 89 -4.93 -0.84 8.66
N TRP A 90 -4.50 -1.44 7.54
CA TRP A 90 -3.69 -0.72 6.55
C TRP A 90 -4.44 0.44 5.90
N MET A 91 -5.68 0.21 5.49
CA MET A 91 -6.49 1.27 4.88
C MET A 91 -6.73 2.41 5.86
N ASP A 92 -7.11 2.09 7.11
CA ASP A 92 -7.34 3.07 8.17
C ASP A 92 -6.10 3.91 8.44
N VAL A 93 -4.95 3.28 8.69
CA VAL A 93 -3.68 3.96 8.93
C VAL A 93 -3.27 4.90 7.78
N ILE A 94 -3.43 4.46 6.53
CA ILE A 94 -3.07 5.28 5.37
C ILE A 94 -4.04 6.45 5.21
N VAL A 95 -5.35 6.22 5.39
CA VAL A 95 -6.38 7.27 5.28
C VAL A 95 -6.20 8.31 6.39
N THR A 96 -6.04 7.89 7.64
CA THR A 96 -5.80 8.80 8.77
C THR A 96 -4.55 9.65 8.53
N ALA A 97 -3.44 9.04 8.12
CA ALA A 97 -2.20 9.76 7.83
C ALA A 97 -2.38 10.77 6.69
N THR A 98 -3.15 10.41 5.66
CA THR A 98 -3.40 11.29 4.51
C THR A 98 -4.31 12.46 4.88
N ASP A 99 -5.33 12.24 5.72
CA ASP A 99 -6.23 13.30 6.21
C ASP A 99 -5.49 14.29 7.11
N GLU A 100 -4.64 13.81 8.03
CA GLU A 100 -3.80 14.67 8.87
C GLU A 100 -2.88 15.59 8.05
N HIS A 101 -2.46 15.16 6.86
CA HIS A 101 -1.62 15.96 5.98
C HIS A 101 -2.38 16.85 5.01
N SER A 102 -3.63 16.54 4.67
CA SER A 102 -4.48 17.42 3.86
C SER A 102 -4.97 18.66 4.63
N ARG A 103 -4.87 18.65 5.96
CA ARG A 103 -5.34 19.73 6.85
C ARG A 103 -4.34 20.88 7.07
N TYR A 104 -3.21 20.90 6.36
CA TYR A 104 -2.19 21.94 6.41
C TYR A 104 -1.80 22.38 5.01
#